data_AF-A0A9E5YX62-F1
#
_entry.id   AF-A0A9E5YX62-F1
#
_cell.length_a   1.000
_cell.length_b   1.000
_cell.length_c   1.000
_cell.angle_alpha   90.00
_cell.angle_beta   90.00
_cell.angle_gamma   90.00
#
_symmetry.space_group_name_H-M   'P 1'
#
loop_
_entity.id
_entity.type
_entity.pdbx_description
1 polymer ?
#
loop_
_entity_poly.entity_id
_entity_poly.type
_entity_poly.pdbx_seq_one_letter_code
_entity_poly.pdbx_strand_id
1 'polypeptide(L)' 'MILCSQPKAQMESHREDIEEAIRRVLDSGQYVLGNEVSAFEDAFARYCDVAHGVGVNSGTDALCLTLRAL' A
#
# COMPACT_ATOMS: atom_id res chain seq x y z
N MET A 1 -14.98 -22.46 -14.07
CA MET A 1 -15.59 -21.21 -13.56
C MET A 1 -14.77 -20.05 -14.12
N ILE A 2 -15.37 -19.14 -14.88
CA ILE A 2 -14.68 -17.93 -15.35
C ILE A 2 -14.72 -16.93 -14.20
N LEU A 3 -13.55 -16.48 -13.75
CA LEU A 3 -13.44 -15.51 -12.67
C LEU A 3 -13.35 -14.09 -13.24
N CYS A 4 -14.05 -13.14 -12.62
CA CYS A 4 -13.95 -11.71 -12.97
C CYS A 4 -12.60 -11.09 -12.54
N SER A 5 -11.86 -11.74 -11.65
CA SER A 5 -10.48 -11.39 -11.25
C SER A 5 -9.71 -12.64 -10.79
N GLN A 6 -8.38 -12.62 -10.81
CA GLN A 6 -7.54 -13.77 -10.44
C GLN A 6 -6.52 -13.45 -9.32
N PRO A 7 -6.97 -13.12 -8.11
CA PRO A 7 -6.08 -12.74 -7.01
C PRO A 7 -5.11 -13.86 -6.62
N LYS A 8 -5.52 -15.13 -6.74
CA LYS A 8 -4.65 -16.28 -6.45
C LYS A 8 -3.42 -16.32 -7.35
N ALA A 9 -3.60 -16.09 -8.66
CA ALA A 9 -2.50 -16.10 -9.61
C ALA A 9 -1.50 -14.97 -9.33
N GLN A 10 -1.99 -13.79 -8.93
CA GLN A 10 -1.13 -12.67 -8.54
C GLN A 10 -0.36 -12.93 -7.24
N MET A 11 -0.99 -13.57 -6.26
CA MET A 11 -0.30 -13.95 -5.03
C MET A 11 0.78 -14.98 -5.31
N GLU A 12 0.50 -15.97 -6.16
CA GLU A 12 1.47 -16.98 -6.57
C GLU A 12 2.68 -16.39 -7.31
N SER A 13 2.47 -15.39 -8.18
CA SER A 13 3.57 -14.74 -8.91
C SER A 13 4.47 -13.85 -8.05
N HIS A 14 3.98 -13.39 -6.89
CA HIS A 14 4.71 -12.48 -5.99
C HIS A 14 4.89 -13.05 -4.58
N ARG A 15 4.75 -14.38 -4.44
CA ARG A 15 4.65 -15.05 -3.14
C ARG A 15 5.83 -14.72 -2.23
N GLU A 16 7.05 -14.89 -2.75
CA GLU A 16 8.28 -14.70 -1.97
C GLU A 16 8.42 -13.25 -1.48
N ASP A 17 8.23 -12.28 -2.38
CA ASP A 17 8.31 -10.85 -2.05
C ASP A 17 7.27 -10.44 -0.98
N ILE A 18 6.04 -10.93 -1.12
CA ILE A 18 4.95 -10.64 -0.18
C ILE A 18 5.23 -11.28 1.18
N GLU A 19 5.61 -12.56 1.21
CA GLU A 19 5.91 -13.27 2.46
C GLU A 19 7.10 -12.64 3.20
N GLU A 20 8.11 -12.17 2.47
CA GLU A 20 9.24 -11.44 3.06
C GLU A 20 8.80 -10.09 3.65
N ALA A 21 8.01 -9.30 2.92
CA ALA A 21 7.51 -8.01 3.40
C ALA A 21 6.66 -8.17 4.67
N ILE A 22 5.78 -9.19 4.71
CA ILE A 22 5.00 -9.52 5.90
C ILE A 22 5.93 -9.86 7.07
N ARG A 23 6.94 -10.72 6.85
CA ARG A 23 7.89 -11.10 7.89
C ARG A 23 8.64 -9.88 8.46
N ARG A 24 9.10 -8.95 7.61
CA ARG A 24 9.77 -7.71 8.08
C ARG A 24 8.88 -6.90 9.02
N VAL A 25 7.59 -6.76 8.70
CA VAL A 25 6.64 -6.03 9.57
C VAL A 25 6.42 -6.77 10.88
N LEU A 26 6.20 -8.08 10.83
CA LEU A 26 6.02 -8.91 12.04
C LEU A 26 7.24 -8.83 12.97
N ASP A 27 8.44 -8.97 12.42
CA ASP A 27 9.69 -8.93 13.17
C ASP A 27 9.97 -7.54 13.75
N SER A 28 9.53 -6.47 13.07
CA SER A 28 9.67 -5.09 13.56
C SER A 28 8.74 -4.75 14.74
N GLY A 29 7.59 -5.45 14.85
CA GLY A 29 6.52 -5.12 15.79
C GLY A 29 5.80 -3.79 15.54
N GLN A 30 6.17 -3.04 14.49
CA GLN A 30 5.58 -1.74 14.16
C GLN A 30 4.49 -1.86 13.10
N TYR A 31 3.27 -2.16 13.55
CA TYR A 31 2.14 -2.44 12.67
C TYR A 31 1.45 -1.20 12.10
N VAL A 32 1.59 -0.04 12.75
CA VAL A 32 0.88 1.19 12.40
C VAL A 32 1.91 2.28 12.14
N LEU A 33 1.76 2.96 10.99
CA LEU A 33 2.67 4.03 10.54
C LEU A 33 4.15 3.61 10.60
N GLY A 34 4.43 2.40 10.13
CA GLY A 34 5.78 1.81 10.03
C GLY A 34 6.55 2.25 8.81
N ASN A 35 7.82 1.82 8.73
CA ASN A 35 8.72 2.15 7.62
C ASN A 35 8.17 1.73 6.24
N GLU A 36 7.46 0.61 6.16
CA GLU A 36 6.84 0.14 4.92
C GLU A 36 5.79 1.14 4.38
N VAL A 37 5.10 1.89 5.26
CA VAL A 37 4.14 2.93 4.87
C VAL A 37 4.87 4.14 4.28
N SER A 38 5.88 4.67 4.99
CA SER A 38 6.65 5.82 4.50
C SER A 38 7.40 5.51 3.20
N ALA A 39 7.96 4.30 3.08
CA ALA A 39 8.62 3.86 1.85
C ALA A 39 7.64 3.75 0.68
N PHE A 40 6.42 3.24 0.92
CA PHE A 40 5.38 3.18 -0.08
C PHE A 40 4.91 4.58 -0.51
N GLU A 41 4.67 5.50 0.43
CA GLU A 41 4.27 6.88 0.15
C GLU A 41 5.28 7.58 -0.78
N ASP A 42 6.56 7.47 -0.47
CA ASP A 42 7.65 8.02 -1.30
C ASP A 42 7.70 7.37 -2.69
N ALA A 43 7.63 6.04 -2.76
CA ALA A 43 7.68 5.31 -4.01
C ALA A 43 6.47 5.62 -4.90
N PHE A 44 5.28 5.71 -4.31
CA PHE A 44 4.04 5.98 -5.03
C PHE A 44 3.97 7.44 -5.50
N ALA A 45 4.44 8.40 -4.69
CA ALA A 45 4.57 9.79 -5.11
C ALA A 45 5.49 9.92 -6.34
N ARG A 46 6.64 9.24 -6.33
CA ARG A 46 7.54 9.20 -7.49
C ARG A 46 6.92 8.52 -8.70
N TYR A 47 6.19 7.42 -8.50
CA TYR A 47 5.48 6.72 -9.58
C TYR A 47 4.42 7.61 -10.25
N CYS A 48 3.73 8.44 -9.47
CA CYS A 48 2.72 9.38 -9.95
C CYS A 48 3.29 10.73 -10.44
N ASP A 49 4.62 10.94 -10.38
CA ASP A 49 5.29 12.21 -10.71
C ASP A 49 4.75 13.42 -9.91
N VAL A 50 4.56 13.23 -8.59
CA VAL A 50 4.12 14.27 -7.66
C VAL A 50 5.07 14.43 -6.48
N ALA A 51 5.06 15.60 -5.85
CA ALA A 51 5.97 15.91 -4.74
C ALA A 51 5.66 15.14 -3.45
N HIS A 52 4.39 14.76 -3.23
CA HIS A 52 3.94 14.15 -1.97
C HIS A 52 2.92 13.03 -2.23
N GLY A 53 3.00 11.97 -1.43
CA GLY A 53 2.01 10.91 -1.32
C GLY A 53 1.66 10.73 0.15
N VAL A 54 0.37 10.57 0.46
CA VAL A 54 -0.10 10.33 1.83
C VAL A 54 -1.06 9.14 1.82
N GLY A 55 -0.67 8.08 2.53
CA GLY A 55 -1.45 6.87 2.70
C GLY A 55 -2.61 7.11 3.67
N VAL A 56 -3.82 6.75 3.23
CA VAL A 56 -5.04 6.84 4.05
C VAL A 56 -5.79 5.51 3.99
N ASN A 57 -6.79 5.36 4.86
CA ASN A 57 -7.53 4.11 5.02
C ASN A 57 -8.30 3.67 3.75
N SER A 58 -8.83 4.61 2.97
CA SER A 58 -9.58 4.29 1.74
C SER A 58 -9.60 5.44 0.74
N GLY A 59 -10.02 5.16 -0.50
CA GLY A 59 -10.23 6.20 -1.51
C GLY A 59 -11.33 7.20 -1.12
N THR A 60 -12.36 6.76 -0.40
CA THR A 60 -13.39 7.66 0.14
C THR A 60 -12.80 8.61 1.18
N ASP A 61 -11.95 8.11 2.08
CA ASP A 61 -11.26 8.96 3.05
C ASP A 61 -10.32 9.95 2.38
N ALA A 62 -9.62 9.53 1.31
CA ALA A 62 -8.76 10.41 0.52
C ALA A 62 -9.54 11.62 -0.03
N LEU A 63 -10.71 11.36 -0.64
CA LEU A 63 -11.57 12.42 -1.15
C LEU A 63 -12.10 13.33 -0.03
N CYS A 64 -12.61 12.74 1.05
CA CYS A 64 -13.13 13.48 2.21
C CYS A 64 -12.07 14.38 2.85
N LEU A 65 -10.87 13.87 3.09
CA LEU A 65 -9.77 14.62 3.70
C LEU A 65 -9.28 15.74 2.79
N THR A 66 -9.14 15.46 1.49
CA THR A 66 -8.72 16.47 0.51
C THR A 66 -9.72 17.62 0.46
N LEU A 67 -11.02 17.34 0.39
CA LEU A 67 -12.06 18.36 0.37
C LEU A 67 -12.15 19.16 1.67
N ARG A 68 -11.84 18.54 2.83
CA ARG A 68 -11.81 19.22 4.13
C ARG A 68 -10.58 20.13 4.31
N ALA A 69 -9.52 19.90 3.56
CA ALA A 69 -8.28 20.66 3.66
C ALA A 69 -8.25 21.91 2.75
N LEU A 70 -9.23 22.05 1.85
CA LEU A 70 -9.46 23.25 1.04
C LEU A 70 -10.15 24.36 1.85
#